data_AF-A0A3M8SQL4-F1
#
_entry.id   AF-A0A3M8SQL4-F1
#
_cell.length_a   1.000
_cell.length_b   1.000
_cell.length_c   1.000
_cell.angle_alpha   90.00
_cell.angle_beta   90.00
_cell.angle_gamma   90.00
#
_symmetry.space_group_name_H-M   'P 1'
#
loop_
_entity.id
_entity.type
_entity.pdbx_description
1 polymer ?
#
loop_
_entity_poly.entity_id
_entity_poly.type
_entity_poly.pdbx_seq_one_letter_code
_entity_poly.pdbx_strand_id
1 'polypeptide(L)'
;MMDGLWDWLLNYAIEHLLVSVVIAPVVYAVMRVKTVAPEKRATLLLVAIAFVIIGPALALSSTQHDVARHTLAQTGQWDVADANPPANKASAFPDSEQDQRQGTMAVSSELAALTVLLWLAGAAWGLGRLAVAHASVRRILAASRRSTALEETYHQVIPAGIHVHVSPTFGPAVVGIIRPKIVVPRALVDSLPADSLRAVLLHETLHIHRKDLPVLLLQRMAEAVLWWSPAVRLMGAALDSAREIACDIGASRVYGSSVDYAEALLVSVERLVSTRPRNNAQALCATASLTTLDQRIDAIIEERPASGRATTATHLSVGALLAVLCIAADSAAPRIAMRRPVVAIAGQPPQSEVDAITALHDGYTRLLYDLHDHHTRTLQHLSDAYTRDLTALGDIPDSGERDRRAARLNRDYQQASSTAESRFRTAAAQAETKFNSAQKALGYP
;
A
#
# COMPACT_ATOMS: atom_id res chain seq x y z
N MET A 1 -9.45 4.41 15.79
CA MET A 1 -8.26 4.40 14.89
C MET A 1 -7.62 3.02 14.81
N MET A 2 -7.46 2.31 15.94
CA MET A 2 -6.92 0.93 15.94
C MET A 2 -7.83 -0.08 15.21
N ASP A 3 -9.15 0.05 15.32
CA ASP A 3 -10.09 -0.92 14.72
C ASP A 3 -10.00 -0.98 13.20
N GLY A 4 -9.80 0.16 12.53
CA GLY A 4 -9.63 0.21 11.07
C GLY A 4 -8.30 -0.38 10.58
N LEU A 5 -7.27 -0.42 11.44
CA LEU A 5 -5.98 -1.02 11.09
C LEU A 5 -6.07 -2.55 11.06
N TRP A 6 -6.78 -3.16 12.02
CA TRP A 6 -6.98 -4.60 12.06
C TRP A 6 -7.79 -5.10 10.86
N ASP A 7 -8.87 -4.40 10.51
CA ASP A 7 -9.67 -4.68 9.31
C ASP A 7 -8.81 -4.59 8.04
N TRP A 8 -7.99 -3.55 7.92
CA TRP A 8 -7.12 -3.37 6.75
C TRP A 8 -6.07 -4.50 6.64
N LEU A 9 -5.43 -4.88 7.74
CA LEU A 9 -4.40 -5.92 7.75
C LEU A 9 -4.96 -7.31 7.39
N LEU A 10 -6.16 -7.65 7.87
CA LEU A 10 -6.81 -8.92 7.54
C LEU A 10 -7.22 -8.99 6.07
N ASN A 11 -7.83 -7.93 5.55
CA ASN A 11 -8.18 -7.85 4.14
C ASN A 11 -6.93 -7.89 3.25
N TYR A 12 -5.84 -7.22 3.66
CA TYR A 12 -4.56 -7.30 2.97
C TYR A 12 -4.03 -8.73 2.90
N ALA A 13 -4.07 -9.47 4.01
CA ALA A 13 -3.57 -10.84 4.05
C ALA A 13 -4.32 -11.76 3.07
N ILE A 14 -5.63 -11.59 2.94
CA ILE A 14 -6.47 -12.40 2.04
C ILE A 14 -6.24 -12.04 0.59
N GLU A 15 -6.28 -10.77 0.24
CA GLU A 15 -5.96 -10.32 -1.11
C GLU A 15 -4.54 -10.74 -1.51
N HIS A 16 -3.58 -10.64 -0.59
CA HIS A 16 -2.22 -11.14 -0.82
C HIS A 16 -2.21 -12.63 -1.15
N LEU A 17 -2.95 -13.47 -0.42
CA LEU A 17 -3.03 -14.90 -0.71
C LEU A 17 -3.70 -15.18 -2.07
N LEU A 18 -4.76 -14.47 -2.41
CA LEU A 18 -5.47 -14.64 -3.68
C LEU A 18 -4.60 -14.22 -4.87
N VAL A 19 -4.02 -13.02 -4.80
CA VAL A 19 -3.07 -12.53 -5.81
C VAL A 19 -1.87 -13.47 -5.92
N SER A 20 -1.37 -14.00 -4.80
CA SER A 20 -0.28 -14.99 -4.78
C SER A 20 -0.63 -16.29 -5.51
N VAL A 21 -1.85 -16.82 -5.32
CA VAL A 21 -2.32 -18.06 -5.97
C VAL A 21 -2.46 -17.89 -7.48
N VAL A 22 -2.71 -16.66 -7.96
CA VAL A 22 -2.79 -16.37 -9.40
C VAL A 22 -1.42 -16.09 -10.01
N ILE A 23 -0.60 -15.25 -9.37
CA ILE A 23 0.67 -14.78 -9.94
C ILE A 23 1.74 -15.87 -9.89
N ALA A 24 1.88 -16.60 -8.77
CA ALA A 24 2.97 -17.55 -8.60
C ALA A 24 2.98 -18.68 -9.66
N PRO A 25 1.84 -19.33 -9.98
CA PRO A 25 1.79 -20.34 -11.04
C PRO A 25 2.12 -19.79 -12.42
N VAL A 26 1.65 -18.57 -12.75
CA VAL A 26 1.92 -17.93 -14.05
C VAL A 26 3.42 -17.66 -14.20
N VAL A 27 4.05 -17.10 -13.17
CA VAL A 27 5.49 -16.84 -13.17
C VAL A 27 6.27 -18.15 -13.29
N TYR A 28 5.88 -19.19 -12.56
CA TYR A 28 6.51 -20.50 -12.62
C TYR A 28 6.34 -21.17 -14.00
N ALA A 29 5.17 -21.06 -14.62
CA ALA A 29 4.91 -21.56 -15.96
C ALA A 29 5.75 -20.82 -17.03
N VAL A 30 5.82 -19.49 -16.95
CA VAL A 30 6.67 -18.67 -17.84
C VAL A 30 8.14 -19.09 -17.73
N MET A 31 8.61 -19.36 -16.50
CA MET A 31 9.97 -19.82 -16.25
C MET A 31 10.25 -21.24 -16.77
N ARG A 32 9.25 -22.12 -16.83
CA ARG A 32 9.40 -23.49 -17.38
C ARG A 32 9.32 -23.55 -18.90
N VAL A 33 8.45 -22.76 -19.53
CA VAL A 33 8.15 -22.87 -20.97
C VAL A 33 9.13 -22.07 -21.83
N LYS A 34 9.66 -20.95 -21.33
CA LYS A 34 10.58 -20.10 -22.08
C LYS A 34 12.00 -20.26 -21.54
N THR A 35 12.98 -20.32 -22.45
CA THR A 35 14.41 -20.18 -22.13
C THR A 35 14.71 -18.73 -21.74
N VAL A 36 14.23 -18.32 -20.56
CA VAL A 36 14.50 -16.99 -20.02
C VAL A 36 15.93 -16.98 -19.49
N ALA A 37 16.75 -16.04 -19.98
CA ALA A 37 18.10 -15.84 -19.49
C ALA A 37 18.10 -15.66 -17.95
N PRO A 38 19.07 -16.20 -17.20
CA PRO A 38 19.07 -16.16 -15.73
C PRO A 38 18.93 -14.75 -15.13
N GLU A 39 19.58 -13.75 -15.73
CA GLU A 39 19.42 -12.34 -15.35
C GLU A 39 17.96 -11.86 -15.44
N LYS A 40 17.25 -12.27 -16.48
CA LYS A 40 15.85 -11.89 -16.71
C LYS A 40 14.90 -12.65 -15.77
N ARG A 41 15.27 -13.87 -15.35
CA ARG A 41 14.50 -14.65 -14.34
C ARG A 41 14.49 -13.91 -13.01
N ALA A 42 15.65 -13.42 -12.56
CA ALA A 42 15.75 -12.66 -11.32
C ALA A 42 14.89 -11.38 -11.35
N THR A 43 14.93 -10.62 -12.45
CA THR A 43 14.09 -9.42 -12.61
C THR A 43 12.59 -9.77 -12.63
N LEU A 44 12.20 -10.83 -13.34
CA LEU A 44 10.81 -11.27 -13.39
C LEU A 44 10.28 -11.65 -12.00
N LEU A 45 11.06 -12.41 -11.23
CA LEU A 45 10.71 -12.81 -9.88
C LEU A 45 10.62 -11.60 -8.94
N LEU A 46 11.54 -10.65 -9.05
CA LEU A 46 11.51 -9.43 -8.26
C LEU A 46 10.24 -8.61 -8.54
N VAL A 47 9.88 -8.45 -9.82
CA VAL A 47 8.65 -7.76 -10.23
C VAL A 47 7.43 -8.52 -9.70
N ALA A 48 7.38 -9.84 -9.84
CA ALA A 48 6.28 -10.65 -9.34
C ALA A 48 6.09 -10.53 -7.82
N ILE A 49 7.20 -10.62 -7.05
CA ILE A 49 7.18 -10.40 -5.59
C ILE A 49 6.67 -9.00 -5.26
N ALA A 50 7.13 -7.97 -5.98
CA ALA A 50 6.66 -6.60 -5.77
C ALA A 50 5.15 -6.46 -6.04
N PHE A 51 4.62 -7.06 -7.10
CA PHE A 51 3.18 -7.04 -7.39
C PHE A 51 2.36 -7.77 -6.31
N VAL A 52 2.83 -8.92 -5.85
CA VAL A 52 2.18 -9.70 -4.80
C VAL A 52 2.17 -8.96 -3.45
N ILE A 53 3.16 -8.10 -3.19
CA ILE A 53 3.24 -7.31 -1.96
C ILE A 53 2.46 -5.98 -2.07
N ILE A 54 2.64 -5.25 -3.17
CA ILE A 54 2.13 -3.88 -3.33
C ILE A 54 0.70 -3.87 -3.89
N GLY A 55 0.36 -4.81 -4.78
CA GLY A 55 -0.94 -4.89 -5.44
C GLY A 55 -2.13 -4.84 -4.46
N PRO A 56 -2.18 -5.74 -3.45
CA PRO A 56 -3.23 -5.72 -2.43
C PRO A 56 -3.33 -4.39 -1.67
N ALA A 57 -2.19 -3.78 -1.33
CA ALA A 57 -2.20 -2.50 -0.60
C ALA A 57 -2.82 -1.35 -1.42
N LEU A 58 -2.58 -1.34 -2.74
CA LEU A 58 -3.16 -0.35 -3.64
C LEU A 58 -4.67 -0.56 -3.85
N ALA A 59 -5.09 -1.80 -4.03
CA ALA A 59 -6.50 -2.15 -4.26
C ALA A 59 -7.41 -1.84 -3.05
N LEU A 60 -6.92 -2.13 -1.85
CA LEU A 60 -7.62 -1.76 -0.61
C LEU A 60 -7.73 -0.24 -0.44
N SER A 61 -6.68 0.49 -0.83
CA SER A 61 -6.66 1.94 -0.71
C SER A 61 -7.65 2.61 -1.68
N SER A 62 -7.79 2.11 -2.90
CA SER A 62 -8.78 2.65 -3.87
C SER A 62 -10.22 2.38 -3.43
N THR A 63 -10.49 1.19 -2.93
CA THR A 63 -11.85 0.80 -2.49
C THR A 63 -12.34 1.67 -1.34
N GLN A 64 -11.46 1.97 -0.36
CA GLN A 64 -11.81 2.87 0.75
C GLN A 64 -12.12 4.29 0.29
N HIS A 65 -11.44 4.79 -0.76
CA HIS A 65 -11.71 6.11 -1.32
C HIS A 65 -13.05 6.16 -2.08
N ASP A 66 -13.41 5.11 -2.81
CA ASP A 66 -14.65 5.08 -3.59
C ASP A 66 -15.90 4.96 -2.70
N VAL A 67 -15.83 4.16 -1.62
CA VAL A 67 -16.91 4.11 -0.61
C VAL A 67 -17.13 5.48 0.02
N ALA A 68 -16.07 6.17 0.43
CA ALA A 68 -16.18 7.51 1.01
C ALA A 68 -16.83 8.53 0.05
N ARG A 69 -16.53 8.47 -1.26
CA ARG A 69 -17.16 9.32 -2.27
C ARG A 69 -18.63 8.96 -2.51
N HIS A 70 -18.98 7.67 -2.57
CA HIS A 70 -20.35 7.23 -2.79
C HIS A 70 -21.27 7.57 -1.61
N THR A 71 -20.79 7.42 -0.36
CA THR A 71 -21.54 7.83 0.82
C THR A 71 -21.81 9.34 0.82
N LEU A 72 -20.80 10.16 0.49
CA LEU A 72 -20.96 11.62 0.39
C LEU A 72 -21.92 12.03 -0.74
N ALA A 73 -21.88 11.34 -1.88
CA ALA A 73 -22.77 11.59 -3.01
C ALA A 73 -24.24 11.19 -2.71
N GLN A 74 -24.46 10.07 -2.03
CA GLN A 74 -25.81 9.63 -1.64
C GLN A 74 -26.42 10.51 -0.55
N THR A 75 -25.62 11.05 0.38
CA THR A 75 -26.12 12.04 1.35
C THR A 75 -26.42 13.41 0.73
N GLY A 76 -25.95 13.67 -0.50
CA GLY A 76 -26.12 14.95 -1.19
C GLY A 76 -27.28 15.03 -2.18
N GLN A 77 -28.04 13.95 -2.40
CA GLN A 77 -29.09 13.89 -3.43
C GLN A 77 -30.43 13.43 -2.85
N TRP A 78 -31.20 14.38 -2.31
CA TRP A 78 -32.62 14.22 -2.05
C TRP A 78 -33.39 14.93 -3.17
N ASP A 79 -33.80 14.19 -4.20
CA ASP A 79 -34.74 14.70 -5.19
C ASP A 79 -36.13 14.81 -4.56
N VAL A 80 -36.59 16.04 -4.35
CA VAL A 80 -37.98 16.34 -3.98
C VAL A 80 -38.80 16.40 -5.26
N ALA A 81 -39.25 15.24 -5.75
CA ALA A 81 -40.28 15.17 -6.77
C ALA A 81 -41.20 13.98 -6.52
N ASP A 82 -42.51 14.29 -6.52
CA ASP A 82 -43.68 13.42 -6.44
C ASP A 82 -44.08 12.88 -5.05
N ALA A 83 -44.82 13.74 -4.34
CA ALA A 83 -45.72 13.37 -3.26
C ALA A 83 -46.91 12.55 -3.80
N ASN A 84 -46.81 11.23 -3.71
CA ASN A 84 -47.97 10.35 -3.58
C ASN A 84 -47.54 9.09 -2.81
N PRO A 85 -48.11 8.79 -1.63
CA PRO A 85 -47.72 7.60 -0.88
C PRO A 85 -48.30 6.35 -1.56
N PRO A 86 -47.50 5.37 -2.01
CA PRO A 86 -48.05 4.06 -2.30
C PRO A 86 -48.42 3.43 -0.96
N ALA A 87 -49.70 3.09 -0.82
CA ALA A 87 -50.19 2.27 0.27
C ALA A 87 -49.38 0.95 0.33
N ASN A 88 -48.86 0.67 1.52
CA ASN A 88 -48.42 -0.64 1.96
C ASN A 88 -47.45 -1.38 1.01
N LYS A 89 -46.21 -0.94 0.97
CA LYS A 89 -45.08 -1.86 0.89
C LYS A 89 -44.15 -1.50 2.04
N ALA A 90 -43.85 -2.47 2.88
CA ALA A 90 -42.63 -2.43 3.67
C ALA A 90 -41.49 -2.17 2.69
N SER A 91 -41.05 -0.91 2.61
CA SER A 91 -39.75 -0.56 2.07
C SER A 91 -38.76 -1.14 3.05
N ALA A 92 -38.46 -2.43 2.84
CA ALA A 92 -37.10 -2.89 2.99
C ALA A 92 -36.23 -1.76 2.45
N PHE A 93 -35.34 -1.24 3.30
CA PHE A 93 -34.16 -0.54 2.81
C PHE A 93 -33.67 -1.32 1.59
N PRO A 94 -33.29 -0.65 0.47
CA PRO A 94 -32.56 -1.37 -0.54
C PRO A 94 -31.32 -1.87 0.18
N ASP A 95 -31.35 -3.15 0.59
CA ASP A 95 -30.18 -3.98 0.71
C ASP A 95 -29.44 -3.67 -0.58
N SER A 96 -28.36 -2.91 -0.47
CA SER A 96 -27.50 -2.57 -1.58
C SER A 96 -27.15 -3.89 -2.25
N GLU A 97 -27.78 -4.17 -3.41
CA GLU A 97 -27.52 -5.38 -4.19
C GLU A 97 -26.04 -5.47 -4.60
N GLN A 98 -25.26 -4.40 -4.45
CA GLN A 98 -23.80 -4.40 -4.55
C GLN A 98 -23.09 -4.99 -3.32
N ASP A 99 -23.61 -4.82 -2.11
CA ASP A 99 -23.03 -5.34 -0.86
C ASP A 99 -23.32 -6.85 -0.69
N GLN A 100 -24.39 -7.36 -1.33
CA GLN A 100 -24.69 -8.79 -1.41
C GLN A 100 -23.86 -9.56 -2.46
N ARG A 101 -23.21 -8.88 -3.43
CA ARG A 101 -22.40 -9.54 -4.46
C ARG A 101 -21.00 -9.91 -4.01
N GLN A 102 -20.48 -9.28 -2.97
CA GLN A 102 -19.22 -9.67 -2.32
C GLN A 102 -19.58 -10.38 -1.02
N GLY A 103 -19.54 -11.71 -1.02
CA GLY A 103 -19.81 -12.51 0.18
C GLY A 103 -18.88 -12.09 1.33
N THR A 104 -19.41 -11.28 2.26
CA THR A 104 -18.66 -10.79 3.40
C THR A 104 -18.58 -11.89 4.45
N MET A 105 -17.36 -12.40 4.68
CA MET A 105 -17.14 -13.36 5.76
C MET A 105 -17.00 -12.61 7.09
N ALA A 106 -17.92 -12.86 8.01
CA ALA A 106 -17.89 -12.26 9.34
C ALA A 106 -16.93 -13.04 10.25
N VAL A 107 -15.84 -12.40 10.68
CA VAL A 107 -14.89 -12.95 11.65
C VAL A 107 -15.09 -12.29 13.01
N SER A 108 -14.98 -13.05 14.11
CA SER A 108 -15.07 -12.47 15.45
C SER A 108 -13.88 -11.54 15.72
N SER A 109 -14.12 -10.46 16.47
CA SER A 109 -13.08 -9.45 16.74
C SER A 109 -11.87 -10.02 17.49
N GLU A 110 -12.08 -11.04 18.32
CA GLU A 110 -11.04 -11.72 19.09
C GLU A 110 -10.13 -12.56 18.18
N LEU A 111 -10.73 -13.29 17.23
CA LEU A 111 -9.98 -14.12 16.28
C LEU A 111 -9.21 -13.24 15.29
N ALA A 112 -9.83 -12.14 14.84
CA ALA A 112 -9.19 -11.10 14.03
C ALA A 112 -7.94 -10.54 14.73
N ALA A 113 -8.09 -10.09 15.98
CA ALA A 113 -6.98 -9.57 16.78
C ALA A 113 -5.88 -10.61 16.99
N LEU A 114 -6.24 -11.85 17.38
CA LEU A 114 -5.26 -12.93 17.58
C LEU A 114 -4.47 -13.24 16.31
N THR A 115 -5.13 -13.27 15.15
CA THR A 115 -4.49 -13.56 13.85
C THR A 115 -3.46 -12.48 13.49
N VAL A 116 -3.83 -11.21 13.65
CA VAL A 116 -2.88 -10.12 13.34
C VAL A 116 -1.77 -10.04 14.39
N LEU A 117 -2.05 -10.29 15.67
CA LEU A 117 -1.01 -10.36 16.70
C LEU A 117 -0.01 -11.50 16.41
N LEU A 118 -0.49 -12.66 15.98
CA LEU A 118 0.37 -13.77 15.54
C LEU A 118 1.22 -13.38 14.34
N TRP A 119 0.63 -12.69 13.35
CA TRP A 119 1.36 -12.16 12.22
C TRP A 119 2.48 -11.20 12.67
N LEU A 120 2.16 -10.20 13.48
CA LEU A 120 3.12 -9.21 13.99
C LEU A 120 4.22 -9.85 14.84
N ALA A 121 3.88 -10.84 15.68
CA ALA A 121 4.85 -11.58 16.49
C ALA A 121 5.83 -12.38 15.61
N GLY A 122 5.33 -13.08 14.59
CA GLY A 122 6.18 -13.80 13.65
C GLY A 122 7.06 -12.87 12.81
N ALA A 123 6.52 -11.72 12.38
CA ALA A 123 7.28 -10.69 11.67
C ALA A 123 8.38 -10.09 12.55
N ALA A 124 8.07 -9.75 13.80
CA ALA A 124 9.05 -9.25 14.78
C ALA A 124 10.15 -10.28 15.06
N TRP A 125 9.79 -11.56 15.19
CA TRP A 125 10.76 -12.64 15.37
C TRP A 125 11.67 -12.80 14.14
N GLY A 126 11.11 -12.81 12.93
CA GLY A 126 11.87 -12.91 11.68
C GLY A 126 12.83 -11.73 11.48
N LEU A 127 12.35 -10.50 11.70
CA LEU A 127 13.17 -9.28 11.62
C LEU A 127 14.23 -9.25 12.73
N GLY A 128 13.90 -9.71 13.93
CA GLY A 128 14.86 -9.86 15.03
C GLY A 128 15.99 -10.83 14.67
N ARG A 129 15.67 -11.97 14.06
CA ARG A 129 16.68 -12.92 13.55
C ARG A 129 17.57 -12.28 12.47
N LEU A 130 16.99 -11.49 11.57
CA LEU A 130 17.75 -10.77 10.55
C LEU A 130 18.69 -9.72 11.17
N ALA A 131 18.25 -9.01 12.20
CA ALA A 131 19.07 -8.06 12.95
C ALA A 131 20.22 -8.77 13.69
N VAL A 132 19.96 -9.93 14.31
CA VAL A 132 21.00 -10.76 14.94
C VAL A 132 22.00 -11.29 13.92
N ALA A 133 21.55 -11.73 12.74
CA ALA A 133 22.43 -12.14 11.65
C ALA A 133 23.32 -10.98 11.18
N HIS A 134 22.74 -9.80 10.99
CA HIS A 134 23.50 -8.59 10.63
C HIS A 134 24.54 -8.22 11.70
N ALA A 135 24.16 -8.25 12.99
CA ALA A 135 25.10 -8.02 14.09
C ALA A 135 26.22 -9.07 14.12
N SER A 136 25.91 -10.32 13.79
CA SER A 136 26.89 -11.42 13.75
C SER A 136 27.91 -11.21 12.63
N VAL A 137 27.46 -10.78 11.43
CA VAL A 137 28.35 -10.39 10.34
C VAL A 137 29.23 -9.21 10.73
N ARG A 138 28.70 -8.21 11.45
CA ARG A 138 29.51 -7.09 11.96
C ARG A 138 30.61 -7.55 12.92
N ARG A 139 30.32 -8.51 13.81
CA ARG A 139 31.34 -9.11 14.69
C ARG A 139 32.41 -9.86 13.91
N ILE A 140 32.02 -10.63 12.90
CA ILE A 140 32.95 -11.33 12.00
C ILE A 140 33.85 -10.33 11.26
N LEU A 141 33.29 -9.23 10.76
CA LEU A 141 34.04 -8.16 10.12
C LEU A 141 35.01 -7.45 11.07
N ALA A 142 34.64 -7.29 12.34
CA ALA A 142 35.54 -6.74 13.34
C ALA A 142 36.70 -7.69 13.67
N ALA A 143 36.48 -9.00 13.55
CA ALA A 143 37.50 -10.03 13.74
C ALA A 143 38.31 -10.36 12.47
N SER A 144 37.91 -9.84 11.30
CA SER A 144 38.61 -10.06 10.04
C SER A 144 39.69 -9.01 9.81
N ARG A 145 40.70 -9.34 8.99
CA ARG A 145 41.80 -8.44 8.65
C ARG A 145 41.77 -8.11 7.17
N ARG A 146 41.91 -6.83 6.81
CA ARG A 146 42.08 -6.42 5.42
C ARG A 146 43.37 -7.02 4.86
N SER A 147 43.32 -7.54 3.64
CA SER A 147 44.48 -8.09 2.93
C SER A 147 44.77 -7.25 1.69
N THR A 148 45.70 -6.30 1.83
CA THR A 148 46.16 -5.49 0.68
C THR A 148 46.90 -6.34 -0.34
N ALA A 149 47.59 -7.40 0.09
CA ALA A 149 48.23 -8.34 -0.81
C ALA A 149 47.23 -9.01 -1.78
N LEU A 150 46.04 -9.41 -1.30
CA LEU A 150 44.99 -9.96 -2.17
C LEU A 150 44.41 -8.89 -3.10
N GLU A 151 44.21 -7.67 -2.59
CA GLU A 151 43.75 -6.54 -3.39
C GLU A 151 44.72 -6.21 -4.54
N GLU A 152 46.02 -6.23 -4.27
CA GLU A 152 47.08 -5.99 -5.26
C GLU A 152 47.22 -7.16 -6.25
N THR A 153 47.23 -8.41 -5.76
CA THR A 153 47.39 -9.61 -6.60
C THR A 153 46.22 -9.75 -7.58
N TYR A 154 45.00 -9.46 -7.13
CA TYR A 154 43.77 -9.63 -7.92
C TYR A 154 43.13 -8.31 -8.33
N HIS A 155 43.92 -7.24 -8.47
CA HIS A 155 43.44 -5.90 -8.86
C HIS A 155 42.69 -5.85 -10.20
N GLN A 156 42.91 -6.84 -11.07
CA GLN A 156 42.19 -6.97 -12.36
C GLN A 156 40.74 -7.43 -12.19
N VAL A 157 40.42 -8.07 -11.06
CA VAL A 157 39.11 -8.68 -10.77
C VAL A 157 38.39 -7.95 -9.65
N ILE A 158 39.13 -7.37 -8.70
CA ILE A 158 38.58 -6.60 -7.59
C ILE A 158 38.43 -5.13 -8.02
N PRO A 159 37.22 -4.54 -8.00
CA PRO A 159 37.03 -3.15 -8.38
C PRO A 159 37.77 -2.18 -7.45
N ALA A 160 38.22 -1.06 -8.02
CA ALA A 160 38.87 0.00 -7.24
C ALA A 160 37.97 0.49 -6.09
N GLY A 161 38.53 0.58 -4.88
CA GLY A 161 37.82 1.00 -3.67
C GLY A 161 37.08 -0.10 -2.92
N ILE A 162 37.08 -1.35 -3.41
CA ILE A 162 36.57 -2.52 -2.68
C ILE A 162 37.69 -3.12 -1.84
N HIS A 163 37.40 -3.36 -0.56
CA HIS A 163 38.35 -3.97 0.36
C HIS A 163 38.10 -5.47 0.51
N VAL A 164 39.19 -6.25 0.50
CA VAL A 164 39.15 -7.69 0.75
C VAL A 164 39.59 -7.97 2.18
N HIS A 165 38.73 -8.66 2.92
CA HIS A 165 38.97 -9.06 4.30
C HIS A 165 39.14 -10.57 4.39
N VAL A 166 40.17 -11.02 5.10
CA VAL A 166 40.37 -12.43 5.44
C VAL A 166 39.78 -12.69 6.82
N SER A 167 38.82 -13.60 6.89
CA SER A 167 38.20 -14.02 8.14
C SER A 167 38.63 -15.43 8.53
N PRO A 168 38.60 -15.80 9.83
CA PRO A 168 38.97 -17.15 10.24
C PRO A 168 38.02 -18.24 9.71
N THR A 169 36.71 -17.97 9.62
CA THR A 169 35.70 -19.02 9.43
C THR A 169 34.52 -18.64 8.53
N PHE A 170 34.49 -17.44 7.95
CA PHE A 170 33.31 -16.93 7.23
C PHE A 170 33.66 -16.50 5.81
N GLY A 171 32.72 -16.73 4.90
CA GLY A 171 32.82 -16.43 3.48
C GLY A 171 33.08 -17.70 2.64
N PRO A 172 33.34 -17.54 1.33
CA PRO A 172 33.39 -16.26 0.61
C PRO A 172 32.01 -15.58 0.59
N ALA A 173 31.98 -14.25 0.76
CA ALA A 173 30.75 -13.46 0.74
C ALA A 173 31.02 -11.97 0.59
N VAL A 174 30.15 -11.27 -0.14
CA VAL A 174 30.03 -9.80 -0.09
C VAL A 174 29.22 -9.35 1.13
N VAL A 175 29.73 -8.35 1.85
CA VAL A 175 29.08 -7.76 3.02
C VAL A 175 29.09 -6.24 2.99
N GLY A 176 28.02 -5.62 3.49
CA GLY A 176 27.87 -4.17 3.56
C GLY A 176 27.11 -3.57 2.37
N ILE A 177 26.06 -2.80 2.66
CA ILE A 177 25.13 -2.27 1.64
C ILE A 177 25.69 -1.00 0.97
N ILE A 178 26.15 -0.04 1.79
CA ILE A 178 26.65 1.26 1.29
C ILE A 178 28.12 1.15 0.86
N ARG A 179 28.92 0.39 1.62
CA ARG A 179 30.33 0.15 1.35
C ARG A 179 30.59 -1.36 1.30
N PRO A 180 30.33 -1.99 0.15
CA PRO A 180 30.51 -3.42 0.00
C PRO A 180 31.98 -3.81 0.19
N LYS A 181 32.19 -4.94 0.85
CA LYS A 181 33.49 -5.55 1.11
C LYS A 181 33.40 -7.02 0.78
N ILE A 182 34.48 -7.60 0.27
CA ILE A 182 34.57 -9.04 0.04
C ILE A 182 35.22 -9.66 1.28
N VAL A 183 34.58 -10.69 1.85
CA VAL A 183 35.16 -11.47 2.95
C VAL A 183 35.46 -12.86 2.44
N VAL A 184 36.71 -13.29 2.58
CA VAL A 184 37.17 -14.61 2.17
C VAL A 184 37.69 -15.36 3.41
N PRO A 185 37.35 -16.64 3.61
CA PRO A 185 37.89 -17.40 4.72
C PRO A 185 39.37 -17.71 4.48
N ARG A 186 40.18 -17.64 5.54
CA ARG A 186 41.61 -17.93 5.52
C ARG A 186 41.90 -19.30 4.89
N ALA A 187 41.08 -20.29 5.20
CA ALA A 187 41.19 -21.63 4.65
C ALA A 187 41.21 -21.65 3.11
N LEU A 188 40.39 -20.84 2.45
CA LEU A 188 40.39 -20.76 0.97
C LEU A 188 41.61 -19.99 0.45
N VAL A 189 42.03 -18.92 1.13
CA VAL A 189 43.24 -18.18 0.76
C VAL A 189 44.48 -19.07 0.82
N ASP A 190 44.58 -19.91 1.84
CA ASP A 190 45.78 -20.72 2.09
C ASP A 190 45.80 -22.03 1.26
N SER A 191 44.65 -22.52 0.80
CA SER A 191 44.53 -23.85 0.16
C SER A 191 44.07 -23.86 -1.29
N LEU A 192 43.50 -22.77 -1.81
CA LEU A 192 43.09 -22.73 -3.20
C LEU A 192 44.25 -22.36 -4.13
N PRO A 193 44.34 -23.00 -5.31
CA PRO A 193 45.16 -22.51 -6.41
C PRO A 193 44.78 -21.07 -6.76
N ALA A 194 45.75 -20.31 -7.28
CA ALA A 194 45.57 -18.89 -7.59
C ALA A 194 44.39 -18.62 -8.54
N ASP A 195 44.20 -19.50 -9.53
CA ASP A 195 43.11 -19.42 -10.50
C ASP A 195 41.75 -19.77 -9.89
N SER A 196 41.68 -20.74 -8.97
CA SER A 196 40.44 -21.05 -8.24
C SER A 196 40.03 -19.92 -7.31
N LEU A 197 40.99 -19.30 -6.62
CA LEU A 197 40.73 -18.12 -5.80
C LEU A 197 40.30 -16.91 -6.66
N ARG A 198 40.89 -16.76 -7.86
CA ARG A 198 40.46 -15.76 -8.84
C ARG A 198 38.99 -15.96 -9.23
N ALA A 199 38.57 -17.19 -9.51
CA ALA A 199 37.18 -17.51 -9.86
C ALA A 199 36.19 -17.12 -8.73
N VAL A 200 36.54 -17.43 -7.47
CA VAL A 200 35.75 -17.04 -6.29
C VAL A 200 35.64 -15.52 -6.18
N LEU A 201 36.76 -14.80 -6.26
CA LEU A 201 36.75 -13.34 -6.16
C LEU A 201 35.94 -12.69 -7.30
N LEU A 202 35.98 -13.27 -8.49
CA LEU A 202 35.24 -12.79 -9.64
C LEU A 202 33.73 -12.94 -9.46
N HIS A 203 33.29 -14.07 -8.92
CA HIS A 203 31.91 -14.31 -8.52
C HIS A 203 31.44 -13.27 -7.48
N GLU A 204 32.20 -13.06 -6.41
CA GLU A 204 31.85 -12.08 -5.37
C GLU A 204 31.83 -10.63 -5.92
N THR A 205 32.77 -10.28 -6.81
CA THR A 205 32.76 -8.97 -7.48
C THR A 205 31.46 -8.77 -8.29
N LEU A 206 30.93 -9.81 -8.92
CA LEU A 206 29.70 -9.70 -9.69
C LEU A 206 28.48 -9.43 -8.82
N HIS A 207 28.40 -9.98 -7.60
CA HIS A 207 27.37 -9.57 -6.65
C HIS A 207 27.42 -8.07 -6.32
N ILE A 208 28.62 -7.49 -6.24
CA ILE A 208 28.80 -6.04 -6.03
C ILE A 208 28.31 -5.28 -7.26
N HIS A 209 28.76 -5.67 -8.46
CA HIS A 209 28.40 -5.00 -9.70
C HIS A 209 26.89 -5.01 -9.95
N ARG A 210 26.24 -6.13 -9.64
CA ARG A 210 24.79 -6.34 -9.79
C ARG A 210 23.96 -5.74 -8.66
N LYS A 211 24.60 -5.22 -7.59
CA LYS A 211 23.93 -4.67 -6.40
C LYS A 211 22.97 -5.66 -5.75
N ASP A 212 23.40 -6.91 -5.62
CA ASP A 212 22.54 -7.98 -5.10
C ASP A 212 22.21 -7.82 -3.61
N LEU A 213 23.09 -7.17 -2.82
CA LEU A 213 22.92 -7.02 -1.37
C LEU A 213 21.65 -6.25 -0.95
N PRO A 214 21.36 -5.04 -1.50
CA PRO A 214 20.10 -4.36 -1.23
C PRO A 214 18.87 -5.20 -1.57
N VAL A 215 18.89 -5.91 -2.71
CA VAL A 215 17.78 -6.76 -3.16
C VAL A 215 17.59 -7.93 -2.21
N LEU A 216 18.68 -8.59 -1.81
CA LEU A 216 18.66 -9.65 -0.82
C LEU A 216 18.11 -9.17 0.52
N LEU A 217 18.49 -7.97 0.99
CA LEU A 217 17.95 -7.43 2.24
C LEU A 217 16.44 -7.23 2.14
N LEU A 218 15.96 -6.57 1.08
CA LEU A 218 14.53 -6.32 0.87
C LEU A 218 13.74 -7.64 0.78
N GLN A 219 14.29 -8.62 0.07
CA GLN A 219 13.72 -9.96 -0.03
C GLN A 219 13.62 -10.64 1.34
N ARG A 220 14.71 -10.66 2.14
CA ARG A 220 14.71 -11.26 3.49
C ARG A 220 13.74 -10.53 4.44
N MET A 221 13.60 -9.21 4.30
CA MET A 221 12.60 -8.44 5.06
C MET A 221 11.18 -8.80 4.65
N ALA A 222 10.89 -8.91 3.35
CA ALA A 222 9.60 -9.34 2.85
C ALA A 222 9.23 -10.76 3.30
N GLU A 223 10.17 -11.71 3.22
CA GLU A 223 10.00 -13.08 3.71
C GLU A 223 9.80 -13.14 5.23
N ALA A 224 10.39 -12.21 6.00
CA ALA A 224 10.19 -12.13 7.44
C ALA A 224 8.80 -11.55 7.79
N VAL A 225 8.38 -10.47 7.13
CA VAL A 225 7.07 -9.86 7.35
C VAL A 225 5.96 -10.80 6.89
N LEU A 226 6.11 -11.42 5.72
CA LEU A 226 5.13 -12.33 5.11
C LEU A 226 5.54 -13.80 5.31
N TRP A 227 6.01 -14.14 6.52
CA TRP A 227 6.52 -15.48 6.85
C TRP A 227 5.51 -16.61 6.58
N TRP A 228 4.22 -16.28 6.64
CA TRP A 228 3.09 -17.18 6.39
C TRP A 228 2.78 -17.34 4.88
N SER A 229 3.36 -16.53 3.99
CA SER A 229 3.10 -16.57 2.54
C SER A 229 4.00 -17.61 1.84
N PRO A 230 3.44 -18.73 1.34
CA PRO A 230 4.23 -19.73 0.64
C PRO A 230 4.78 -19.19 -0.68
N ALA A 231 4.01 -18.34 -1.37
CA ALA A 231 4.39 -17.78 -2.66
C ALA A 231 5.62 -16.87 -2.56
N VAL A 232 5.67 -15.96 -1.57
CA VAL A 232 6.83 -15.11 -1.32
C VAL A 232 8.07 -15.96 -1.01
N ARG A 233 7.92 -17.02 -0.21
CA ARG A 233 9.03 -17.93 0.10
C ARG A 233 9.53 -18.73 -1.11
N LEU A 234 8.62 -19.27 -1.92
CA LEU A 234 8.98 -20.06 -3.10
C LEU A 234 9.62 -19.19 -4.18
N MET A 235 9.05 -18.01 -4.45
CA MET A 235 9.63 -17.04 -5.37
C MET A 235 10.97 -16.50 -4.85
N GLY A 236 11.10 -16.32 -3.53
CA GLY A 236 12.37 -15.96 -2.90
C GLY A 236 13.46 -17.01 -3.10
N ALA A 237 13.14 -18.29 -2.89
CA ALA A 237 14.08 -19.39 -3.16
C ALA A 237 14.48 -19.47 -4.64
N ALA A 238 13.51 -19.25 -5.55
CA ALA A 238 13.80 -19.18 -6.99
C ALA A 238 14.66 -17.96 -7.36
N LEU A 239 14.46 -16.83 -6.67
CA LEU A 239 15.23 -15.60 -6.89
C LEU A 239 16.67 -15.76 -6.42
N ASP A 240 16.87 -16.45 -5.29
CA ASP A 240 18.21 -16.80 -4.80
C ASP A 240 18.94 -17.67 -5.83
N SER A 241 18.32 -18.75 -6.32
CA SER A 241 18.91 -19.60 -7.37
C SER A 241 19.23 -18.83 -8.65
N ALA A 242 18.29 -18.01 -9.13
CA ALA A 242 18.49 -17.19 -10.33
C ALA A 242 19.64 -16.18 -10.19
N ARG A 243 19.84 -15.63 -8.98
CA ARG A 243 20.92 -14.70 -8.67
C ARG A 243 22.29 -15.39 -8.74
N GLU A 244 22.43 -16.54 -8.09
CA GLU A 244 23.69 -17.32 -8.10
C GLU A 244 24.08 -17.71 -9.52
N ILE A 245 23.15 -18.33 -10.27
CA ILE A 245 23.38 -18.75 -11.67
C ILE A 245 23.80 -17.56 -12.53
N ALA A 246 23.15 -16.41 -12.35
CA ALA A 246 23.47 -15.23 -13.15
C ALA A 246 24.82 -14.60 -12.78
N CYS A 247 25.29 -14.77 -11.53
CA CYS A 247 26.64 -14.39 -11.13
C CYS A 247 27.66 -15.37 -11.70
N ASP A 248 27.41 -16.67 -11.66
CA ASP A 248 28.31 -17.68 -12.23
C ASP A 248 28.48 -17.54 -13.74
N ILE A 249 27.39 -17.28 -14.48
CA ILE A 249 27.44 -17.01 -15.93
C ILE A 249 28.17 -15.70 -16.23
N GLY A 250 27.92 -14.66 -15.45
CA GLY A 250 28.71 -13.43 -15.58
C GLY A 250 30.19 -13.72 -15.33
N ALA A 251 30.47 -14.62 -14.39
CA ALA A 251 31.81 -14.91 -13.94
C ALA A 251 32.59 -15.73 -14.95
N SER A 252 31.98 -16.79 -15.49
CA SER A 252 32.55 -17.63 -16.54
C SER A 252 32.99 -16.82 -17.76
N ARG A 253 32.16 -15.85 -18.19
CA ARG A 253 32.45 -14.96 -19.32
C ARG A 253 33.70 -14.12 -19.12
N VAL A 254 33.87 -13.54 -17.93
CA VAL A 254 35.05 -12.71 -17.62
C VAL A 254 36.27 -13.58 -17.30
N TYR A 255 36.05 -14.79 -16.76
CA TYR A 255 37.09 -15.79 -16.55
C TYR A 255 37.70 -16.25 -17.88
N GLY A 256 36.89 -16.35 -18.95
CA GLY A 256 37.33 -16.63 -20.32
C GLY A 256 37.17 -18.09 -20.75
N SER A 257 36.76 -18.97 -19.83
CA SER A 257 36.48 -20.39 -20.08
C SER A 257 35.43 -20.88 -19.10
N SER A 258 34.25 -21.28 -19.60
CA SER A 258 33.15 -21.77 -18.76
C SER A 258 33.49 -23.09 -18.06
N VAL A 259 34.23 -23.97 -18.74
CA VAL A 259 34.63 -25.28 -18.18
C VAL A 259 35.65 -25.10 -17.06
N ASP A 260 36.70 -24.32 -17.30
CA ASP A 260 37.75 -24.09 -16.30
C ASP A 260 37.20 -23.31 -15.10
N TYR A 261 36.27 -22.39 -15.33
CA TYR A 261 35.54 -21.71 -14.25
C TYR A 261 34.69 -22.69 -13.42
N ALA A 262 33.95 -23.59 -14.07
CA ALA A 262 33.14 -24.60 -13.39
C ALA A 262 34.02 -25.53 -12.54
N GLU A 263 35.16 -25.97 -13.06
CA GLU A 263 36.14 -26.75 -12.32
C GLU A 263 36.70 -25.98 -11.11
N ALA A 264 37.11 -24.74 -11.30
CA ALA A 264 37.56 -23.86 -10.22
C ALA A 264 36.51 -23.66 -9.12
N LEU A 265 35.23 -23.54 -9.50
CA LEU A 265 34.11 -23.45 -8.57
C LEU A 265 33.94 -24.75 -7.78
N LEU A 266 34.00 -25.92 -8.43
CA LEU A 266 33.93 -27.23 -7.77
C LEU A 266 35.05 -27.40 -6.73
N VAL A 267 36.30 -27.09 -7.10
CA VAL A 267 37.44 -27.13 -6.17
C VAL A 267 37.21 -26.20 -4.98
N SER A 268 36.70 -24.99 -5.22
CA SER A 268 36.41 -24.01 -4.16
C SER A 268 35.37 -24.51 -3.17
N VAL A 269 34.30 -25.13 -3.69
CA VAL A 269 33.23 -25.72 -2.88
C VAL A 269 33.72 -26.92 -2.07
N GLU A 270 34.51 -27.81 -2.68
CA GLU A 270 35.08 -28.98 -2.00
C GLU A 270 35.96 -28.57 -0.80
N ARG A 271 36.82 -27.56 -0.99
CA ARG A 271 37.67 -27.02 0.08
C ARG A 271 36.85 -26.36 1.19
N LEU A 272 35.78 -25.65 0.85
CA LEU A 272 34.90 -25.03 1.83
C LEU A 272 34.13 -26.07 2.67
N VAL A 273 33.68 -27.17 2.05
CA VAL A 273 33.03 -28.28 2.75
C VAL A 273 34.02 -28.99 3.69
N SER A 274 35.24 -29.22 3.21
CA SER A 274 36.28 -29.94 3.96
C SER A 274 36.79 -29.20 5.20
N THR A 275 36.57 -27.88 5.27
CA THR A 275 37.12 -27.00 6.32
C THR A 275 36.08 -26.54 7.35
N ARG A 276 34.86 -27.07 7.29
CA ARG A 276 33.74 -26.67 8.16
C ARG A 276 33.87 -27.20 9.60
N PRO A 277 33.83 -26.32 10.62
CA PRO A 277 33.45 -26.73 11.97
C PRO A 277 31.92 -26.98 12.04
N ARG A 278 31.53 -28.01 12.80
CA ARG A 278 30.18 -28.62 12.91
C ARG A 278 29.07 -27.73 13.52
N ASN A 279 29.14 -26.39 13.40
CA ASN A 279 28.29 -25.46 14.17
C ASN A 279 27.32 -24.66 13.27
N ASN A 280 26.06 -24.60 13.73
CA ASN A 280 24.83 -24.33 12.95
C ASN A 280 24.66 -22.94 12.30
N ALA A 281 25.53 -21.96 12.54
CA ALA A 281 25.35 -20.60 12.00
C ALA A 281 25.79 -20.45 10.52
N GLN A 282 26.72 -21.28 10.06
CA GLN A 282 27.22 -21.30 8.66
C GLN A 282 26.38 -22.18 7.73
N ALA A 283 25.36 -22.85 8.27
CA ALA A 283 24.46 -23.69 7.49
C ALA A 283 23.70 -22.83 6.47
N LEU A 284 23.15 -21.67 6.87
CA LEU A 284 22.14 -20.97 6.06
C LEU A 284 22.65 -20.40 4.71
N CYS A 285 23.89 -19.89 4.63
CA CYS A 285 24.42 -19.33 3.38
C CYS A 285 25.05 -20.39 2.46
N ALA A 286 25.67 -21.43 3.02
CA ALA A 286 26.40 -22.42 2.23
C ALA A 286 25.61 -23.74 2.00
N THR A 287 24.51 -24.02 2.72
CA THR A 287 23.64 -25.15 2.35
C THR A 287 22.84 -24.85 1.09
N ALA A 288 22.40 -23.59 0.89
CA ALA A 288 21.71 -23.19 -0.34
C ALA A 288 22.62 -23.32 -1.58
N SER A 289 23.89 -22.89 -1.46
CA SER A 289 24.89 -22.95 -2.53
C SER A 289 25.27 -24.39 -2.96
N LEU A 290 25.24 -25.35 -2.03
CA LEU A 290 25.50 -26.77 -2.31
C LEU A 290 24.30 -27.47 -2.95
N THR A 291 23.08 -27.16 -2.49
CA THR A 291 21.86 -27.81 -3.01
C THR A 291 21.51 -27.45 -4.45
N THR A 292 22.09 -26.35 -4.97
CA THR A 292 21.87 -25.89 -6.34
C THR A 292 23.14 -25.99 -7.19
N LEU A 293 24.20 -26.63 -6.70
CA LEU A 293 25.49 -26.69 -7.39
C LEU A 293 25.35 -27.34 -8.77
N ASP A 294 24.64 -28.47 -8.87
CA ASP A 294 24.39 -29.14 -10.16
C ASP A 294 23.69 -28.20 -11.15
N GLN A 295 22.65 -27.50 -10.70
CA GLN A 295 21.92 -26.52 -11.54
C GLN A 295 22.81 -25.37 -12.00
N ARG A 296 23.77 -24.95 -11.18
CA ARG A 296 24.72 -23.88 -11.49
C ARG A 296 25.74 -24.36 -12.52
N ILE A 297 26.32 -25.54 -12.32
CA ILE A 297 27.29 -26.15 -13.24
C ILE A 297 26.64 -26.42 -14.60
N ASP A 298 25.44 -27.01 -14.62
CA ASP A 298 24.68 -27.21 -15.85
C ASP A 298 24.43 -25.88 -16.57
N ALA A 299 24.01 -24.83 -15.84
CA ALA A 299 23.76 -23.53 -16.45
C ALA A 299 25.01 -22.83 -17.00
N ILE A 300 26.19 -23.07 -16.40
CA ILE A 300 27.48 -22.58 -16.89
C ILE A 300 27.90 -23.32 -18.16
N ILE A 301 27.74 -24.65 -18.19
CA ILE A 301 28.14 -25.51 -19.31
C ILE A 301 27.19 -25.33 -20.50
N GLU A 302 25.88 -25.29 -20.23
CA GLU A 302 24.83 -25.12 -21.25
C GLU A 302 24.69 -23.68 -21.73
N GLU A 303 25.53 -22.76 -21.23
CA GLU A 303 25.45 -21.35 -21.59
C GLU A 303 25.63 -21.15 -23.10
N ARG A 304 24.51 -21.08 -23.82
CA ARG A 304 24.50 -20.72 -25.23
C ARG A 304 24.68 -19.21 -25.36
N PRO A 305 25.46 -18.73 -26.35
CA PRO A 305 25.51 -17.31 -26.68
C PRO A 305 24.09 -16.81 -26.90
N ALA A 306 23.71 -15.73 -26.20
CA ALA A 306 22.33 -15.29 -26.08
C ALA A 306 21.66 -15.11 -27.47
N SER A 307 20.75 -16.00 -27.82
CA SER A 307 19.86 -15.81 -28.97
C SER A 307 18.75 -14.84 -28.57
N GLY A 308 18.76 -13.66 -29.18
CA GLY A 308 17.65 -12.71 -29.14
C GLY A 308 17.62 -11.79 -27.91
N ARG A 309 17.81 -10.50 -28.16
CA ARG A 309 17.35 -9.43 -27.27
C ARG A 309 15.84 -9.59 -27.07
N ALA A 310 15.39 -10.27 -26.01
CA ALA A 310 14.02 -10.03 -25.54
C ALA A 310 13.94 -8.54 -25.21
N THR A 311 13.16 -7.83 -26.01
CA THR A 311 13.06 -6.38 -26.03
C THR A 311 12.38 -5.89 -24.76
N THR A 312 12.55 -4.61 -24.42
CA THR A 312 11.80 -3.92 -23.35
C THR A 312 10.29 -4.20 -23.42
N ALA A 313 9.77 -4.45 -24.63
CA ALA A 313 8.39 -4.86 -24.89
C ALA A 313 7.98 -6.16 -24.17
N THR A 314 8.86 -7.15 -23.99
CA THR A 314 8.55 -8.38 -23.23
C THR A 314 8.38 -8.10 -21.74
N HIS A 315 9.21 -7.23 -21.16
CA HIS A 315 9.07 -6.84 -19.75
C HIS A 315 7.79 -6.04 -19.50
N LEU A 316 7.45 -5.13 -20.42
CA LEU A 316 6.22 -4.34 -20.36
C LEU A 316 4.97 -5.21 -20.49
N SER A 317 4.96 -6.18 -21.41
CA SER A 317 3.80 -7.06 -21.59
C SER A 317 3.61 -8.04 -20.42
N VAL A 318 4.68 -8.53 -19.79
CA VAL A 318 4.56 -9.31 -18.55
C VAL A 318 4.10 -8.44 -17.37
N GLY A 319 4.63 -7.22 -17.24
CA GLY A 319 4.16 -6.26 -16.22
C GLY A 319 2.67 -5.92 -16.38
N ALA A 320 2.22 -5.70 -17.62
CA ALA A 320 0.81 -5.46 -17.92
C ALA A 320 -0.06 -6.67 -17.59
N LEU A 321 0.38 -7.89 -17.91
CA LEU A 321 -0.33 -9.11 -17.55
C LEU A 321 -0.44 -9.26 -16.02
N LEU A 322 0.64 -9.05 -15.28
CA LEU A 322 0.61 -9.11 -13.81
C LEU A 322 -0.33 -8.06 -13.21
N ALA A 323 -0.36 -6.85 -13.77
CA ALA A 323 -1.30 -5.81 -13.35
C ALA A 323 -2.76 -6.23 -13.59
N VAL A 324 -3.07 -6.79 -14.77
CA VAL A 324 -4.40 -7.33 -15.08
C VAL A 324 -4.78 -8.46 -14.12
N LEU A 325 -3.86 -9.36 -13.78
CA LEU A 325 -4.09 -10.43 -12.83
C LEU A 325 -4.35 -9.91 -11.41
N CYS A 326 -3.64 -8.86 -10.96
CA CYS A 326 -3.94 -8.20 -9.69
C CYS A 326 -5.36 -7.62 -9.66
N ILE A 327 -5.76 -6.91 -10.72
CA ILE A 327 -7.10 -6.31 -10.82
C ILE A 327 -8.20 -7.40 -10.84
N ALA A 328 -7.96 -8.49 -11.58
CA ALA A 328 -8.90 -9.61 -11.64
C ALA A 328 -9.00 -10.38 -10.31
N ALA A 329 -7.90 -10.49 -9.56
CA ALA A 329 -7.91 -11.12 -8.25
C ALA A 329 -8.61 -10.25 -7.20
N ASP A 330 -8.43 -8.93 -7.24
CA ASP A 330 -9.13 -7.98 -6.37
C ASP A 330 -10.66 -8.01 -6.58
N SER A 331 -11.11 -8.04 -7.84
CA SER A 331 -12.55 -8.09 -8.14
C SER A 331 -13.22 -9.38 -7.69
N ALA A 332 -12.45 -10.46 -7.52
CA ALA A 332 -12.92 -11.76 -7.05
C ALA A 332 -12.72 -12.00 -5.53
N ALA A 333 -12.06 -11.08 -4.82
CA ALA A 333 -11.70 -11.29 -3.42
C ALA A 333 -12.91 -11.12 -2.48
N PRO A 334 -13.22 -12.11 -1.62
CA PRO A 334 -14.20 -11.93 -0.55
C PRO A 334 -13.66 -10.92 0.47
N ARG A 335 -14.46 -9.91 0.80
CA ARG A 335 -14.12 -8.91 1.82
C ARG A 335 -14.42 -9.48 3.21
N ILE A 336 -13.52 -9.28 4.16
CA ILE A 336 -13.78 -9.58 5.57
C ILE A 336 -14.22 -8.30 6.28
N ALA A 337 -15.37 -8.40 6.93
CA ALA A 337 -15.83 -7.41 7.88
C ALA A 337 -15.77 -8.04 9.29
N MET A 338 -15.12 -7.36 10.24
CA MET A 338 -15.24 -7.75 11.64
C MET A 338 -16.71 -7.69 12.07
N ARG A 339 -17.19 -8.78 12.69
CA ARG A 339 -18.54 -8.81 13.26
C ARG A 339 -18.57 -7.88 14.47
N ARG A 340 -18.96 -6.63 14.24
CA ARG A 340 -19.15 -5.67 15.33
C ARG A 340 -20.34 -6.15 16.15
N PRO A 341 -20.22 -6.28 17.49
CA PRO A 341 -21.43 -6.34 18.29
C PRO A 341 -22.13 -5.01 18.03
N VAL A 342 -23.26 -5.06 17.32
CA VAL A 342 -24.24 -4.00 17.42
C VAL A 342 -24.59 -4.01 18.90
N VAL A 343 -24.03 -3.07 19.67
CA VAL A 343 -24.63 -2.70 20.93
C VAL A 343 -26.01 -2.23 20.52
N ALA A 344 -26.99 -3.14 20.63
CA ALA A 344 -28.37 -2.74 20.63
C ALA A 344 -28.44 -1.70 21.74
N ILE A 345 -28.58 -0.43 21.36
CA ILE A 345 -29.02 0.59 22.30
C ILE A 345 -30.37 0.06 22.75
N ALA A 346 -30.40 -0.55 23.93
CA ALA A 346 -31.61 -1.05 24.54
C ALA A 346 -32.55 0.15 24.67
N GLY A 347 -33.56 0.18 23.82
CA GLY A 347 -34.53 1.27 23.69
C GLY A 347 -34.41 1.97 22.34
N GLN A 348 -35.05 1.43 21.30
CA GLN A 348 -35.69 2.33 20.35
C GLN A 348 -36.68 3.18 21.15
N PRO A 349 -36.60 4.52 21.13
CA PRO A 349 -37.65 5.34 21.72
C PRO A 349 -38.98 4.92 21.10
N PRO A 350 -40.07 4.79 21.89
CA PRO A 350 -41.38 4.39 21.37
C PRO A 350 -41.72 5.26 20.15
N GLN A 351 -42.33 4.67 19.11
CA GLN A 351 -42.63 5.35 17.84
C GLN A 351 -43.32 6.72 18.04
N SER A 352 -44.11 6.87 19.11
CA SER A 352 -44.74 8.12 19.54
C SER A 352 -43.77 9.27 19.87
N GLU A 353 -42.56 8.96 20.37
CA GLU A 353 -41.52 9.97 20.62
C GLU A 353 -40.85 10.41 19.31
N VAL A 354 -40.62 9.46 18.38
CA VAL A 354 -40.10 9.79 17.04
C VAL A 354 -41.10 10.67 16.29
N ASP A 355 -42.38 10.32 16.31
CA ASP A 355 -43.45 11.10 15.68
C ASP A 355 -43.57 12.52 16.28
N ALA A 356 -43.39 12.65 17.61
CA ALA A 356 -43.43 13.94 18.29
C ALA A 356 -42.27 14.87 17.90
N ILE A 357 -41.06 14.32 17.74
CA ILE A 357 -39.87 15.07 17.33
C ILE A 357 -39.99 15.50 15.86
N THR A 358 -40.41 14.58 14.98
CA THR A 358 -40.64 14.89 13.57
C THR A 358 -41.70 15.98 13.42
N ALA A 359 -42.82 15.89 14.14
CA ALA A 359 -43.86 16.92 14.12
C ALA A 359 -43.36 18.28 14.64
N LEU A 360 -42.50 18.29 15.68
CA LEU A 360 -41.90 19.51 16.22
C LEU A 360 -40.95 20.17 15.19
N HIS A 361 -40.10 19.37 14.54
CA HIS A 361 -39.14 19.87 13.54
C HIS A 361 -39.84 20.37 12.27
N ASP A 362 -40.87 19.65 11.80
CA ASP A 362 -41.70 20.07 10.67
C ASP A 362 -42.42 21.38 10.95
N GLY A 363 -42.98 21.53 12.16
CA GLY A 363 -43.65 22.75 12.59
C GLY A 363 -42.70 23.95 12.66
N TYR A 364 -41.50 23.76 13.20
CA TYR A 364 -40.47 24.81 13.25
C TYR A 364 -39.99 25.21 11.85
N THR A 365 -39.74 24.23 10.99
CA THR A 365 -39.30 24.45 9.61
C THR A 365 -40.34 25.26 8.83
N ARG A 366 -41.64 24.88 8.90
CA ARG A 366 -42.72 25.65 8.26
C ARG A 366 -42.79 27.09 8.78
N LEU A 367 -42.68 27.29 10.10
CA LEU A 367 -42.71 28.62 10.70
C LEU A 367 -41.56 29.52 10.20
N LEU A 368 -40.34 28.97 10.05
CA LEU A 368 -39.21 29.71 9.49
C LEU A 368 -39.42 30.08 8.03
N TYR A 369 -39.96 29.16 7.22
CA TYR A 369 -40.31 29.45 5.83
C TYR A 369 -41.36 30.56 5.72
N ASP A 370 -42.46 30.46 6.48
CA ASP A 370 -43.53 31.47 6.48
C ASP A 370 -42.99 32.85 6.91
N LEU A 371 -42.13 32.88 7.92
CA LEU A 371 -41.51 34.11 8.41
C LEU A 371 -40.57 34.73 7.36
N HIS A 372 -39.78 33.90 6.68
CA HIS A 372 -38.88 34.34 5.62
C HIS A 372 -39.63 34.84 4.38
N ASP A 373 -40.68 34.13 3.95
CA ASP A 373 -41.55 34.54 2.84
C ASP A 373 -42.26 35.86 3.15
N HIS A 374 -42.82 36.01 4.36
CA HIS A 374 -43.44 37.26 4.79
C HIS A 374 -42.45 38.44 4.79
N HIS A 375 -41.23 38.22 5.28
CA HIS A 375 -40.18 39.24 5.26
C HIS A 375 -39.78 39.64 3.83
N THR A 376 -39.60 38.65 2.95
CA THR A 376 -39.23 38.88 1.54
C THR A 376 -40.30 39.67 0.81
N ARG A 377 -41.59 39.32 0.98
CA ARG A 377 -42.71 40.08 0.42
C ARG A 377 -42.77 41.52 0.96
N THR A 378 -42.48 41.70 2.25
CA THR A 378 -42.43 43.03 2.86
C THR A 378 -41.35 43.90 2.22
N LEU A 379 -40.13 43.36 2.04
CA LEU A 379 -39.04 44.09 1.38
C LEU A 379 -39.38 44.40 -0.09
N GLN A 380 -39.99 43.45 -0.81
CA GLN A 380 -40.44 43.68 -2.18
C GLN A 380 -41.45 44.83 -2.25
N HIS A 381 -42.47 44.83 -1.39
CA HIS A 381 -43.45 45.92 -1.35
C HIS A 381 -42.84 47.28 -1.01
N LEU A 382 -41.87 47.33 -0.08
CA LEU A 382 -41.14 48.55 0.24
C LEU A 382 -40.30 49.04 -0.95
N SER A 383 -39.63 48.13 -1.65
CA SER A 383 -38.85 48.45 -2.84
C SER A 383 -39.74 48.98 -3.96
N ASP A 384 -40.86 48.32 -4.24
CA ASP A 384 -41.81 48.71 -5.28
C ASP A 384 -42.45 50.08 -4.97
N ALA A 385 -42.76 50.36 -3.71
CA ALA A 385 -43.23 51.67 -3.27
C ALA A 385 -42.16 52.75 -3.47
N TYR A 386 -40.92 52.48 -3.04
CA TYR A 386 -39.80 53.40 -3.20
C TYR A 386 -39.53 53.71 -4.68
N THR A 387 -39.51 52.71 -5.57
CA THR A 387 -39.29 52.91 -7.00
C THR A 387 -40.41 53.73 -7.64
N ARG A 388 -41.68 53.49 -7.26
CA ARG A 388 -42.81 54.30 -7.75
C ARG A 388 -42.69 55.75 -7.31
N ASP A 389 -42.42 55.99 -6.04
CA ASP A 389 -42.30 57.35 -5.49
C ASP A 389 -41.09 58.09 -6.07
N LEU A 390 -39.97 57.39 -6.27
CA LEU A 390 -38.77 57.95 -6.89
C LEU A 390 -39.02 58.33 -8.36
N THR A 391 -39.78 57.51 -9.10
CA THR A 391 -40.15 57.80 -10.49
C THR A 391 -41.03 59.04 -10.58
N ALA A 392 -41.99 59.21 -9.65
CA ALA A 392 -42.87 60.37 -9.58
C ALA A 392 -42.13 61.70 -9.30
N LEU A 393 -40.91 61.65 -8.73
CA LEU A 393 -40.08 62.85 -8.55
C LEU A 393 -39.50 63.37 -9.88
N GLY A 394 -39.48 62.56 -10.95
CA GLY A 394 -38.96 62.95 -12.26
C GLY A 394 -39.69 64.17 -12.86
N ASP A 395 -40.97 64.34 -12.51
CA ASP A 395 -41.84 65.40 -13.03
C ASP A 395 -41.64 66.76 -12.34
N ILE A 396 -40.80 66.85 -11.31
CA ILE A 396 -40.53 68.10 -10.59
C ILE A 396 -39.43 68.89 -11.32
N PRO A 397 -39.66 70.15 -11.77
CA PRO A 397 -38.67 70.89 -12.54
C PRO A 397 -37.42 71.31 -11.73
N ASP A 398 -37.60 71.68 -10.47
CA ASP A 398 -36.53 72.14 -9.58
C ASP A 398 -35.63 70.97 -9.16
N SER A 399 -34.37 70.98 -9.60
CA SER A 399 -33.37 69.96 -9.23
C SER A 399 -33.05 69.97 -7.74
N GLY A 400 -33.00 71.14 -7.09
CA GLY A 400 -32.65 71.23 -5.67
C GLY A 400 -33.73 70.68 -4.76
N GLU A 401 -35.01 70.82 -5.14
CA GLU A 401 -36.14 70.22 -4.42
C GLU A 401 -36.27 68.71 -4.70
N ARG A 402 -36.01 68.27 -5.94
CA ARG A 402 -35.95 66.84 -6.28
C ARG A 402 -34.93 66.09 -5.43
N ASP A 403 -33.70 66.60 -5.35
CA ASP A 403 -32.62 65.95 -4.60
C ASP A 403 -32.95 65.86 -3.10
N ARG A 404 -33.55 66.91 -2.53
CA ARG A 404 -34.00 66.92 -1.14
C ARG A 404 -35.09 65.88 -0.86
N ARG A 405 -36.05 65.73 -1.77
CA ARG A 405 -37.12 64.73 -1.64
C ARG A 405 -36.61 63.31 -1.87
N ALA A 406 -35.76 63.09 -2.86
CA ALA A 406 -35.12 61.79 -3.09
C ALA A 406 -34.29 61.35 -1.87
N ALA A 407 -33.52 62.27 -1.27
CA ALA A 407 -32.78 61.98 -0.05
C ALA A 407 -33.68 61.64 1.15
N ARG A 408 -34.89 62.23 1.22
CA ARG A 408 -35.88 61.88 2.24
C ARG A 408 -36.46 60.48 2.00
N LEU A 409 -36.93 60.20 0.78
CA LEU A 409 -37.45 58.88 0.41
C LEU A 409 -36.43 57.77 0.68
N ASN A 410 -35.17 57.99 0.34
CA ASN A 410 -34.12 57.00 0.60
C ASN A 410 -33.94 56.76 2.11
N ARG A 411 -33.96 57.81 2.94
CA ARG A 411 -33.90 57.65 4.41
C ARG A 411 -35.10 56.87 4.94
N ASP A 412 -36.30 57.20 4.48
CA ASP A 412 -37.54 56.55 4.92
C ASP A 412 -37.57 55.07 4.51
N TYR A 413 -37.13 54.75 3.29
CA TYR A 413 -36.96 53.39 2.80
C TYR A 413 -35.95 52.59 3.64
N GLN A 414 -34.76 53.15 3.89
CA GLN A 414 -33.73 52.50 4.72
C GLN A 414 -34.22 52.25 6.16
N GLN A 415 -34.97 53.20 6.73
CA GLN A 415 -35.56 53.04 8.05
C GLN A 415 -36.65 51.96 8.08
N ALA A 416 -37.53 51.91 7.07
CA ALA A 416 -38.57 50.90 6.97
C ALA A 416 -37.99 49.49 6.74
N SER A 417 -37.00 49.36 5.85
CA SER A 417 -36.32 48.10 5.56
C SER A 417 -35.56 47.56 6.78
N SER A 418 -34.79 48.42 7.47
CA SER A 418 -34.10 48.02 8.72
C SER A 418 -35.07 47.64 9.85
N THR A 419 -36.25 48.29 9.92
CA THR A 419 -37.31 47.91 10.86
C THR A 419 -37.89 46.53 10.53
N ALA A 420 -38.12 46.23 9.25
CA ALA A 420 -38.60 44.93 8.80
C ALA A 420 -37.59 43.81 9.09
N GLU A 421 -36.30 44.05 8.86
CA GLU A 421 -35.19 43.13 9.19
C GLU A 421 -35.11 42.87 10.70
N SER A 422 -35.20 43.92 11.52
CA SER A 422 -35.19 43.80 12.98
C SER A 422 -36.36 42.95 13.51
N ARG A 423 -37.57 43.16 12.96
CA ARG A 423 -38.75 42.36 13.28
C ARG A 423 -38.58 40.90 12.89
N PHE A 424 -38.05 40.63 11.69
CA PHE A 424 -37.76 39.27 11.23
C PHE A 424 -36.78 38.55 12.17
N ARG A 425 -35.65 39.17 12.51
CA ARG A 425 -34.66 38.58 13.42
C ARG A 425 -35.24 38.30 14.81
N THR A 426 -36.04 39.22 15.33
CA THR A 426 -36.70 39.06 16.63
C THR A 426 -37.66 37.87 16.61
N ALA A 427 -38.48 37.76 15.58
CA ALA A 427 -39.43 36.66 15.41
C ALA A 427 -38.72 35.30 15.22
N ALA A 428 -37.63 35.27 14.45
CA ALA A 428 -36.83 34.06 14.23
C ALA A 428 -36.18 33.58 15.55
N ALA A 429 -35.58 34.50 16.32
CA ALA A 429 -34.99 34.17 17.61
C ALA A 429 -36.03 33.68 18.64
N GLN A 430 -37.25 34.23 18.61
CA GLN A 430 -38.36 33.75 19.43
C GLN A 430 -38.82 32.34 19.01
N ALA A 431 -38.87 32.06 17.70
CA ALA A 431 -39.20 30.74 17.19
C ALA A 431 -38.15 29.70 17.60
N GLU A 432 -36.86 30.03 17.48
CA GLU A 432 -35.75 29.18 17.91
C GLU A 432 -35.80 28.90 19.42
N THR A 433 -36.04 29.93 20.23
CA THR A 433 -36.16 29.77 21.69
C THR A 433 -37.32 28.83 22.07
N LYS A 434 -38.47 28.95 21.39
CA LYS A 434 -39.62 28.06 21.60
C LYS A 434 -39.32 26.63 21.16
N PHE A 435 -38.65 26.46 20.02
CA PHE A 435 -38.23 25.15 19.51
C PHE A 435 -37.27 24.47 20.49
N ASN A 436 -36.20 25.15 20.91
CA ASN A 436 -35.23 24.61 21.87
C ASN A 436 -35.88 24.27 23.22
N SER A 437 -36.85 25.07 23.67
CA SER A 437 -37.61 24.79 24.90
C SER A 437 -38.48 23.53 24.76
N ALA A 438 -39.15 23.35 23.62
CA ALA A 438 -39.97 22.18 23.33
C ALA A 438 -39.11 20.91 23.14
N GLN A 439 -37.97 21.02 22.45
CA GLN A 439 -37.01 19.93 22.28
C GLN A 439 -36.45 19.46 23.63
N LYS A 440 -36.10 20.41 24.50
CA LYS A 440 -35.63 20.10 25.86
C LYS A 440 -36.73 19.45 26.72
N ALA A 441 -37.98 19.88 26.56
CA ALA A 441 -39.13 19.25 27.25
C ALA A 441 -39.36 17.79 26.79
N LEU A 442 -38.95 17.45 25.57
CA LEU A 442 -38.94 16.07 25.06
C LEU A 442 -37.70 15.26 25.49
N GLY A 443 -36.78 15.83 26.28
CA GLY A 443 -35.61 15.12 26.80
C GLY A 443 -34.40 15.09 25.86
N TYR A 444 -34.40 15.89 24.80
CA TYR A 444 -33.30 15.97 23.83
C TYR A 444 -32.43 17.20 24.10
N PRO A 445 -31.08 17.06 24.05
CA PRO A 445 -30.14 18.15 24.30
C PRO A 445 -30.17 19.23 23.23
#